data_AF-I3T853-F1
#
_entry.id   AF-I3T853-F1
#
_cell.length_a   1.000
_cell.length_b   1.000
_cell.length_c   1.000
_cell.angle_alpha   90.00
_cell.angle_beta   90.00
_cell.angle_gamma   90.00
#
_symmetry.space_group_name_H-M   'P 1'
#
loop_
_entity.id
_entity.type
_entity.pdbx_description
1 polymer ?
#
loop_
_entity_poly.entity_id
_entity_poly.type
_entity_poly.pdbx_seq_one_letter_code
_entity_poly.pdbx_strand_id
1 'polypeptide(L)' 'MGVMRPELVMKSIVPVVMARVLGIYGLIIAVIISTGINPKVKSYYLFDGYAHLSSGLACGLAGLSAGMVMLVSAF' A
#
# COMPACT_ATOMS: atom_id res chain seq x y z
N MET A 1 -20.78 17.18 -10.79
CA MET A 1 -21.92 16.54 -11.48
C MET A 1 -22.63 15.48 -10.61
N GLY A 2 -22.81 15.69 -9.30
CA GLY A 2 -23.44 14.70 -8.39
C GLY A 2 -24.87 15.02 -7.95
N VAL A 3 -25.42 16.18 -8.33
CA VAL A 3 -26.69 16.69 -7.78
C VAL A 3 -27.95 16.24 -8.56
N MET A 4 -27.80 15.66 -9.76
CA MET A 4 -28.93 15.28 -10.63
C MET A 4 -29.24 13.77 -10.66
N ARG A 5 -28.34 12.90 -10.13
CA ARG A 5 -28.48 11.43 -10.15
C ARG A 5 -27.79 10.81 -8.93
N PRO A 6 -28.50 10.43 -7.85
CA PRO A 6 -27.90 9.84 -6.65
C PRO A 6 -27.21 8.49 -6.90
N GLU A 7 -27.57 7.78 -7.98
CA GLU A 7 -26.92 6.54 -8.43
C GLU A 7 -25.41 6.71 -8.71
N LEU A 8 -24.99 7.89 -9.18
CA LEU A 8 -23.57 8.17 -9.47
C LEU A 8 -22.76 8.38 -8.19
N VAL A 9 -23.38 8.84 -7.10
CA VAL A 9 -22.74 9.03 -5.79
C VAL A 9 -22.38 7.66 -5.19
N MET A 10 -23.30 6.69 -5.25
CA MET A 10 -23.03 5.32 -4.78
C MET A 10 -21.89 4.65 -5.56
N LYS A 11 -21.78 4.91 -6.87
CA LYS A 11 -20.67 4.34 -7.67
C LYS A 11 -19.32 5.01 -7.40
N SER A 12 -19.31 6.28 -7.01
CA SER A 12 -18.07 7.01 -6.66
C SER A 12 -17.43 6.63 -5.32
N ILE A 13 -18.17 5.92 -4.45
CA ILE A 13 -17.65 5.43 -3.16
C ILE A 13 -16.71 4.22 -3.32
N VAL A 14 -16.90 3.41 -4.35
CA VAL A 14 -16.09 2.20 -4.61
C VAL A 14 -14.58 2.50 -4.71
N PRO A 15 -14.12 3.48 -5.53
CA PRO A 15 -12.70 3.81 -5.59
C PRO A 15 -12.13 4.41 -4.30
N VAL A 16 -12.96 5.10 -3.49
CA VAL A 16 -12.54 5.62 -2.17
C VAL A 16 -12.21 4.49 -1.21
N VAL A 17 -13.01 3.42 -1.21
CA VAL A 17 -12.74 2.23 -0.37
C VAL A 17 -11.47 1.53 -0.84
N MET A 18 -11.26 1.43 -2.16
CA MET A 18 -10.08 0.74 -2.70
C MET A 18 -8.76 1.48 -2.40
N ALA A 19 -8.78 2.82 -2.36
CA ALA A 19 -7.65 3.62 -1.91
C ALA A 19 -7.29 3.36 -0.42
N ARG A 20 -8.29 3.13 0.44
CA ARG A 20 -8.06 2.85 1.86
C ARG A 20 -7.38 1.50 2.09
N VAL A 21 -7.73 0.47 1.30
CA VAL A 21 -7.14 -0.87 1.41
C VAL A 21 -5.65 -0.85 0.99
N LEU A 22 -5.27 -0.01 0.04
CA LEU A 22 -3.87 0.14 -0.35
C LEU A 22 -2.97 0.61 0.81
N GLY A 23 -3.49 1.49 1.67
CA GLY A 23 -2.78 2.00 2.84
C GLY A 23 -2.52 0.94 3.92
N ILE A 24 -3.46 0.02 4.14
CA ILE A 24 -3.25 -1.07 5.11
C ILE A 24 -2.22 -2.10 4.63
N TYR A 25 -2.08 -2.32 3.32
CA TYR A 25 -1.03 -3.22 2.80
C TYR A 25 0.38 -2.71 3.15
N GLY A 26 0.62 -1.39 3.05
CA GLY A 26 1.90 -0.79 3.45
C GLY A 26 2.20 -0.97 4.95
N LEU A 27 1.18 -0.83 5.80
CA LEU A 27 1.30 -1.04 7.24
C LEU A 27 1.62 -2.51 7.58
N ILE A 28 0.95 -3.46 6.93
CA ILE A 28 1.17 -4.89 7.13
C ILE A 28 2.62 -5.26 6.80
N ILE A 29 3.15 -4.75 5.70
CA ILE A 29 4.54 -5.03 5.27
C ILE A 29 5.55 -4.48 6.26
N ALA A 30 5.32 -3.27 6.80
CA ALA A 30 6.17 -2.69 7.83
C ALA A 30 6.22 -3.55 9.11
N VAL A 31 5.07 -4.09 9.54
CA VAL A 31 4.98 -4.96 10.72
C VAL A 31 5.67 -6.32 10.48
N ILE A 32 5.51 -6.90 9.29
CA ILE A 32 6.19 -8.17 8.93
C ILE A 32 7.71 -7.98 8.96
N ILE A 33 8.21 -6.90 8.36
CA ILE A 33 9.64 -6.57 8.37
C ILE A 33 10.13 -6.38 9.80
N SER A 34 9.42 -5.59 10.62
CA SER A 34 9.77 -5.33 12.01
C SER A 34 9.81 -6.61 12.87
N THR A 35 8.88 -7.53 12.64
CA THR A 35 8.82 -8.83 13.35
C THR A 35 9.92 -9.79 12.88
N GLY A 36 10.38 -9.66 11.64
CA GLY A 36 11.49 -10.43 11.08
C GLY A 36 12.86 -10.04 11.64
N ILE A 37 13.01 -8.83 12.19
CA ILE A 37 14.25 -8.34 12.78
C ILE A 37 14.47 -8.95 14.17
N ASN A 38 15.08 -10.14 14.22
CA ASN A 38 15.40 -10.83 15.47
C ASN A 38 16.91 -10.81 15.78
N PRO A 39 17.42 -9.78 16.47
CA PRO A 39 18.84 -9.67 16.81
C PRO A 39 19.30 -10.72 17.84
N LYS A 40 18.39 -11.50 18.44
CA LYS A 40 18.70 -12.50 19.46
C LYS A 40 19.04 -13.90 18.89
N VAL A 41 18.72 -14.18 17.62
CA VAL A 41 18.78 -15.56 17.08
C VAL A 41 19.56 -15.66 15.77
N LYS A 42 19.69 -14.57 15.00
CA LYS A 42 20.48 -14.52 13.76
C LYS A 42 21.34 -13.25 13.73
N SER A 43 22.62 -13.40 13.40
CA SER A 43 23.49 -12.25 13.08
C SER A 43 22.88 -11.52 11.89
N TYR A 44 22.49 -10.26 12.10
CA TYR A 44 21.94 -9.41 11.05
C TYR A 44 23.04 -9.14 10.01
N TYR A 45 22.97 -9.82 8.88
CA TYR A 45 23.92 -9.60 7.80
C TYR A 45 23.51 -8.36 6.99
N LEU A 46 24.49 -7.61 6.46
CA LEU A 46 24.23 -6.42 5.63
C LEU A 46 23.30 -6.72 4.43
N PHE A 47 23.34 -7.96 3.93
CA PHE A 47 22.45 -8.43 2.87
C PHE A 47 20.97 -8.46 3.28
N ASP A 48 20.64 -8.91 4.50
CA ASP A 48 19.25 -8.86 5.00
C ASP A 48 18.79 -7.41 5.12
N GLY A 49 19.64 -6.51 5.63
CA GLY A 49 19.33 -5.08 5.70
C GLY A 49 18.97 -4.48 4.33
N TYR A 50 19.75 -4.77 3.28
CA TYR A 50 19.44 -4.33 1.92
C TYR A 50 18.21 -5.02 1.32
N ALA A 51 17.95 -6.29 1.66
CA ALA A 51 16.74 -7.00 1.22
C ALA A 51 15.46 -6.41 1.85
N HIS A 52 15.51 -6.06 3.14
CA HIS A 52 14.41 -5.40 3.85
C HIS A 52 14.15 -3.97 3.33
N LEU A 53 15.21 -3.21 3.02
CA LEU A 53 15.09 -1.88 2.41
C LEU A 53 14.47 -1.96 1.00
N SER A 54 15.01 -2.83 0.15
CA SER A 54 14.57 -2.97 -1.25
C SER A 54 13.15 -3.51 -1.37
N SER A 55 12.75 -4.46 -0.52
CA SER A 55 11.37 -4.96 -0.48
C SER A 55 10.36 -3.88 -0.08
N GLY A 56 10.70 -3.04 0.91
CA GLY A 56 9.88 -1.89 1.29
C GLY A 56 9.74 -0.85 0.17
N LEU A 57 10.84 -0.53 -0.51
CA LEU A 57 10.88 0.48 -1.58
C LEU A 57 10.11 -0.01 -2.84
N ALA A 58 10.31 -1.26 -3.23
CA ALA A 58 9.61 -1.86 -4.37
C ALA A 58 8.09 -1.90 -4.15
N CYS A 59 7.62 -2.31 -2.97
CA CYS A 59 6.20 -2.35 -2.68
C CYS A 59 5.60 -0.93 -2.52
N GLY A 60 6.32 -0.01 -1.89
CA GLY A 60 5.88 1.39 -1.75
C GLY A 60 5.68 2.08 -3.10
N LEU A 61 6.60 1.90 -4.05
CA LEU A 61 6.47 2.46 -5.40
C LEU A 61 5.34 1.81 -6.20
N ALA A 62 5.12 0.49 -6.05
CA ALA A 62 3.98 -0.20 -6.66
C ALA A 62 2.64 0.28 -6.09
N GLY A 63 2.57 0.58 -4.79
CA GLY A 63 1.41 1.19 -4.16
C GLY A 63 1.13 2.60 -4.67
N LEU A 64 2.17 3.41 -4.90
CA LEU A 64 2.03 4.75 -5.45
C LEU A 64 1.50 4.72 -6.89
N SER A 65 2.04 3.84 -7.75
CA SER A 65 1.58 3.69 -9.13
C SER A 65 0.14 3.17 -9.21
N ALA A 66 -0.22 2.18 -8.38
CA ALA A 66 -1.58 1.69 -8.27
C ALA A 66 -2.56 2.78 -7.78
N GLY A 67 -2.15 3.60 -6.81
CA GLY A 67 -2.92 4.74 -6.32
C GLY A 67 -3.24 5.76 -7.42
N MET A 68 -2.26 6.07 -8.27
CA MET A 68 -2.46 7.00 -9.40
C MET A 68 -3.41 6.43 -10.45
N VAL A 69 -3.30 5.13 -10.75
CA VAL A 69 -4.21 4.45 -11.70
C VAL A 69 -5.64 4.40 -11.17
N MET A 70 -5.84 4.14 -9.87
CA MET A 70 -7.18 4.13 -9.26
C MET A 70 -7.82 5.51 -9.30
N LEU A 71 -7.04 6.57 -9.08
CA LEU A 71 -7.53 7.95 -9.14
C LEU A 71 -7.93 8.37 -10.55
N VAL A 72 -7.12 8.03 -11.56
CA VAL A 72 -7.46 8.29 -12.98
C VAL A 72 -8.68 7.50 -13.44
N SER A 73 -8.82 6.24 -12.98
CA SER A 73 -9.94 5.37 -13.37
C SER A 73 -11.26 5.75 -12.69
N ALA A 74 -11.22 6.62 -11.69
CA ALA A 74 -12.39 7.11 -10.97
C ALA A 74 -13.04 8.34 -11.62
N PHE A 75 -12.43 8.88 -12.68
CA PHE A 75 -12.95 10.00 -13.49
C PHE A 75 -13.52 9.47 -14.82
#